data_AF-A0A917EDT5-F1
#
_entry.id   AF-A0A917EDT5-F1
#
_cell.length_a   1.000
_cell.length_b   1.000
_cell.length_c   1.000
_cell.angle_alpha   90.00
_cell.angle_beta   90.00
_cell.angle_gamma   90.00
#
_symmetry.space_group_name_H-M   'P 1'
#
loop_
_entity.id
_entity.type
_entity.pdbx_description
1 polymer ?
#
loop_
_entity_poly.entity_id
_entity_poly.type
_entity_poly.pdbx_seq_one_letter_code
_entity_poly.pdbx_strand_id
1 'polypeptide(L)'
;MVSKGIVVKGAINTTIEDCHVEGYDVAYEIEDSVETRMARNVAISKEEIVLQRLKGMDLRFSGFTLDHIEEAKSKIRRNGRKGFSDSFIGRVAAGALGGSAASVIGPMIVSLL
;
A
#
# COMPACT_ATOMS: atom_id res chain seq x y z
N MET A 1 9.71 11.77 -4.11
CA MET A 1 9.31 11.74 -5.54
C MET A 1 8.12 10.81 -5.64
N VAL A 2 7.02 11.24 -6.25
CA VAL A 2 5.82 10.38 -6.43
C VAL A 2 6.14 9.35 -7.51
N SER A 3 6.09 8.06 -7.17
CA SER A 3 6.33 6.95 -8.09
C SER A 3 5.11 6.68 -8.97
N LYS A 4 5.32 6.44 -10.27
CA LYS A 4 4.24 6.24 -11.25
C LYS A 4 4.46 4.96 -12.03
N GLY A 5 3.39 4.19 -12.25
CA GLY A 5 3.44 2.91 -12.96
C GLY A 5 3.49 3.11 -14.48
N ILE A 6 2.36 3.47 -15.08
CA ILE A 6 2.25 3.78 -16.50
C ILE A 6 1.96 5.28 -16.67
N VAL A 7 2.74 5.94 -17.51
CA VAL A 7 2.60 7.37 -17.80
C VAL A 7 2.41 7.56 -19.31
N VAL A 8 1.29 8.16 -19.69
CA VAL A 8 0.96 8.51 -21.08
C VAL A 8 0.78 10.02 -21.18
N LYS A 9 1.59 10.67 -22.03
CA LYS A 9 1.57 12.13 -22.21
C LYS A 9 1.50 12.50 -23.68
N GLY A 10 0.65 13.46 -24.04
CA GLY A 10 0.59 13.98 -25.41
C GLY A 10 0.18 12.93 -26.44
N ALA A 11 -0.49 11.86 -26.04
CA ALA A 11 -0.76 10.71 -26.91
C ALA A 11 -2.15 10.79 -27.52
N ILE A 12 -2.28 10.38 -28.77
CA ILE A 12 -3.56 10.28 -29.47
C ILE A 12 -3.79 8.80 -29.80
N ASN A 13 -5.02 8.29 -29.58
CA ASN A 13 -5.43 6.94 -29.94
C ASN A 13 -4.56 5.84 -29.30
N THR A 14 -4.50 5.83 -27.96
CA THR A 14 -3.69 4.89 -27.17
C THR A 14 -4.57 3.84 -26.50
N THR A 15 -4.12 2.58 -26.48
CA THR A 15 -4.78 1.51 -25.71
C THR A 15 -3.84 0.97 -24.64
N ILE A 16 -4.30 0.96 -23.39
CA ILE A 16 -3.65 0.31 -22.25
C ILE A 16 -4.56 -0.83 -21.82
N GLU A 17 -4.16 -2.07 -22.08
CA GLU A 17 -5.01 -3.23 -21.83
C GLU A 17 -4.22 -4.38 -21.20
N ASP A 18 -4.90 -5.17 -20.35
CA ASP A 18 -4.34 -6.34 -19.68
C ASP A 18 -3.04 -6.05 -18.87
N CYS A 19 -2.91 -4.83 -18.34
CA CYS A 19 -1.76 -4.41 -17.55
C CYS A 19 -1.94 -4.71 -16.06
N HIS A 20 -0.87 -5.21 -15.42
CA HIS A 20 -0.78 -5.35 -13.97
C HIS A 20 0.24 -4.35 -13.41
N VAL A 21 -0.24 -3.36 -12.66
CA VAL A 21 0.59 -2.31 -12.07
C VAL A 21 0.50 -2.38 -10.54
N GLU A 22 1.62 -2.64 -9.87
CA GLU A 22 1.66 -2.81 -8.42
C GLU A 22 2.69 -1.90 -7.77
N GLY A 23 2.37 -1.34 -6.59
CA GLY A 23 3.36 -0.71 -5.72
C GLY A 23 3.81 0.70 -6.13
N TYR A 24 3.06 1.37 -7.00
CA TYR A 24 3.27 2.77 -7.36
C TYR A 24 2.33 3.70 -6.59
N ASP A 25 2.76 4.94 -6.33
CA ASP A 25 1.90 5.97 -5.71
C ASP A 25 0.76 6.39 -6.66
N VAL A 26 1.04 6.38 -7.96
CA VAL A 26 0.07 6.60 -9.03
C VAL A 26 0.18 5.44 -10.01
N ALA A 27 -0.86 4.61 -10.14
CA ALA A 27 -0.81 3.46 -11.04
C ALA A 27 -0.80 3.89 -12.52
N TYR A 28 -1.63 4.87 -12.87
CA TYR A 28 -1.76 5.41 -14.22
C TYR A 28 -1.79 6.94 -14.19
N GLU A 29 -0.93 7.58 -14.97
CA GLU A 29 -0.98 9.01 -15.25
C GLU A 29 -1.25 9.20 -16.75
N ILE A 30 -2.36 9.83 -17.10
CA ILE A 30 -2.72 10.19 -18.47
C ILE A 30 -2.87 11.70 -18.51
N GLU A 31 -2.00 12.36 -19.27
CA GLU A 31 -1.93 13.82 -19.38
C GLU A 31 -1.93 14.22 -20.85
N ASP A 32 -2.62 15.31 -21.19
CA ASP A 32 -2.68 15.89 -22.54
C ASP A 32 -2.92 14.87 -23.67
N SER A 33 -3.74 13.85 -23.41
CA SER A 33 -3.96 12.73 -24.33
C SER A 33 -5.42 12.64 -24.77
N VAL A 34 -5.64 12.21 -26.02
CA VAL A 34 -6.95 12.15 -26.68
C VAL A 34 -7.21 10.73 -27.16
N GLU A 35 -8.45 10.23 -27.02
CA GLU A 35 -8.83 8.87 -27.44
C GLU A 35 -8.02 7.75 -26.76
N THR A 36 -7.80 7.85 -25.44
CA THR A 36 -7.18 6.77 -24.67
C THR A 36 -8.22 5.76 -24.20
N ARG A 37 -8.02 4.49 -24.53
CA ARG A 37 -8.82 3.36 -24.04
C ARG A 37 -8.05 2.58 -22.97
N MET A 38 -8.72 2.30 -21.85
CA MET A 38 -8.20 1.43 -20.80
C MET A 38 -9.16 0.27 -20.56
N ALA A 39 -8.67 -0.97 -20.55
CA ALA A 39 -9.50 -2.15 -20.32
C ALA A 39 -8.75 -3.26 -19.60
N ARG A 40 -9.45 -4.04 -18.76
CA ARG A 40 -8.92 -5.22 -18.05
C ARG A 40 -7.60 -5.00 -17.28
N ASN A 41 -7.36 -3.76 -16.85
CA ASN A 41 -6.18 -3.39 -16.11
C ASN A 41 -6.39 -3.62 -14.61
N VAL A 42 -5.33 -4.07 -13.92
CA VAL A 42 -5.30 -4.24 -12.47
C VAL A 42 -4.29 -3.26 -11.89
N ALA A 43 -4.69 -2.55 -10.84
CA ALA A 43 -3.83 -1.69 -10.05
C ALA A 43 -3.88 -2.09 -8.58
N ILE A 44 -2.72 -2.34 -7.98
CA ILE A 44 -2.58 -2.70 -6.57
C ILE A 44 -1.73 -1.64 -5.86
N SER A 45 -2.28 -1.02 -4.83
CA SER A 45 -1.57 0.01 -4.05
C SER A 45 -0.47 -0.61 -3.18
N LYS A 46 0.47 0.24 -2.71
CA LYS A 46 1.50 -0.17 -1.75
C LYS A 46 0.87 -0.68 -0.45
N GLU A 47 -0.21 -0.04 0.00
CA GLU A 47 -0.97 -0.43 1.19
C GLU A 47 -1.58 -1.82 1.02
N GLU A 48 -2.13 -2.14 -0.14
CA GLU A 48 -2.72 -3.46 -0.43
C GLU A 48 -1.64 -4.54 -0.45
N ILE A 49 -0.46 -4.27 -1.05
CA ILE A 49 0.69 -5.19 -0.99
C ILE A 49 1.10 -5.45 0.46
N VAL A 50 1.22 -4.40 1.28
CA VAL A 50 1.58 -4.55 2.70
C VAL A 50 0.50 -5.32 3.45
N LEU A 51 -0.77 -5.04 3.20
CA LEU A 51 -1.89 -5.75 3.80
C LEU A 51 -1.86 -7.25 3.47
N GLN A 52 -1.65 -7.61 2.21
CA GLN A 52 -1.54 -9.01 1.78
C GLN A 52 -0.35 -9.71 2.42
N ARG A 53 0.81 -9.02 2.49
CA ARG A 53 1.99 -9.56 3.19
C ARG A 53 1.69 -9.82 4.67
N LEU A 54 1.05 -8.87 5.36
CA LEU A 54 0.67 -9.06 6.77
C LEU A 54 -0.29 -10.24 6.93
N LYS A 55 -1.33 -10.33 6.11
CA LYS A 55 -2.26 -11.48 6.13
C LYS A 55 -1.56 -12.82 5.90
N GLY A 56 -0.49 -12.83 5.10
CA GLY A 56 0.34 -14.02 4.87
C GLY A 56 1.32 -14.36 6.00
N MET A 57 1.56 -13.46 6.96
CA MET A 57 2.50 -13.70 8.06
C MET A 57 1.90 -14.51 9.22
N ASP A 58 0.63 -14.29 9.56
CA ASP A 58 -0.04 -14.98 10.67
C ASP A 58 -1.55 -15.01 10.47
N LEU A 59 -2.21 -16.14 10.79
CA LEU A 59 -3.66 -16.31 10.65
C LEU A 59 -4.46 -15.26 11.45
N ARG A 60 -3.91 -14.76 12.57
CA ARG A 60 -4.54 -13.72 13.39
C ARG A 60 -4.58 -12.36 12.68
N PHE A 61 -3.80 -12.16 11.63
CA PHE A 61 -3.79 -10.94 10.82
C PHE A 61 -4.80 -10.98 9.66
N SER A 62 -5.53 -12.09 9.47
CA SER A 62 -6.53 -12.24 8.42
C SER A 62 -7.63 -11.16 8.44
N GLY A 63 -7.98 -10.66 9.63
CA GLY A 63 -8.95 -9.58 9.84
C GLY A 63 -8.40 -8.17 9.61
N PHE A 64 -7.14 -7.99 9.23
CA PHE A 64 -6.61 -6.67 8.90
C PHE A 64 -7.27 -6.11 7.63
N THR A 65 -7.36 -4.79 7.57
CA THR A 65 -8.00 -4.04 6.48
C THR A 65 -7.12 -2.84 6.14
N LEU A 66 -7.39 -2.18 5.02
CA LEU A 66 -6.69 -0.94 4.64
C LEU A 66 -6.88 0.16 5.69
N ASP A 67 -8.04 0.24 6.35
CA ASP A 67 -8.27 1.21 7.43
C ASP A 67 -7.33 1.01 8.62
N HIS A 68 -6.96 -0.23 8.93
CA HIS A 68 -5.96 -0.52 9.96
C HIS A 68 -4.55 -0.07 9.55
N ILE A 69 -4.23 -0.14 8.25
CA ILE A 69 -2.96 0.38 7.71
C ILE A 69 -2.94 1.90 7.82
N GLU A 70 -4.02 2.58 7.43
CA GLU A 70 -4.14 4.03 7.53
C GLU A 70 -4.12 4.53 8.97
N GLU A 71 -4.76 3.82 9.90
CA GLU A 71 -4.69 4.10 11.33
C GLU A 71 -3.26 4.00 11.86
N ALA A 72 -2.53 2.96 11.48
CA ALA A 72 -1.12 2.79 11.85
C ALA A 72 -0.24 3.90 11.25
N LYS A 73 -0.39 4.22 9.95
CA LYS A 73 0.32 5.34 9.29
C LYS A 73 0.06 6.67 10.01
N SER A 74 -1.20 6.96 10.32
CA SER A 74 -1.62 8.19 11.01
C SER A 74 -1.01 8.32 12.40
N LYS A 75 -0.91 7.22 13.15
CA LYS A 75 -0.28 7.23 14.48
C LYS A 75 1.23 7.32 14.40
N ILE A 76 1.88 6.64 13.46
CA ILE A 76 3.32 6.74 13.24
C ILE A 76 3.73 8.16 12.86
N ARG A 77 2.98 8.82 11.97
CA ARG A 77 3.23 10.23 11.61
C ARG A 77 3.21 11.16 12.84
N ARG A 78 2.33 10.88 13.81
CA ARG A 78 2.19 11.69 15.03
C ARG A 78 3.22 11.37 16.10
N ASN A 79 3.51 10.09 16.32
CA ASN A 79 4.22 9.61 17.52
C ASN A 79 5.44 8.70 17.20
N GLY A 80 5.87 8.63 15.93
CA GLY A 80 6.99 7.79 15.49
C GLY A 80 6.77 6.31 15.83
N ARG A 81 7.83 5.63 16.30
CA ARG A 81 7.77 4.20 16.69
C ARG A 81 6.72 3.91 17.76
N LYS A 82 6.50 4.83 18.71
CA LYS A 82 5.44 4.69 19.74
C LYS A 82 4.06 4.68 19.10
N GLY A 83 3.87 5.48 18.04
CA GLY A 83 2.66 5.49 17.23
C GLY A 83 2.33 4.14 16.61
N PHE A 84 3.33 3.40 16.14
CA PHE A 84 3.10 2.02 15.67
C PHE A 84 2.64 1.12 16.82
N SER A 85 3.34 1.10 17.96
CA SER A 85 2.96 0.27 19.11
C SER A 85 1.53 0.58 19.62
N ASP A 86 1.10 1.84 19.51
CA ASP A 86 -0.23 2.29 19.89
C ASP A 86 -1.30 2.03 18.81
N SER A 87 -0.93 1.56 17.62
CA SER A 87 -1.87 1.22 16.53
C SER A 87 -2.55 -0.14 16.77
N PHE A 88 -3.69 -0.37 16.11
CA PHE A 88 -4.34 -1.68 16.16
C PHE A 88 -3.40 -2.78 15.67
N ILE A 89 -2.76 -2.57 14.51
CA ILE A 89 -1.79 -3.51 13.95
C ILE A 89 -0.64 -3.75 14.92
N GLY A 90 -0.08 -2.70 15.53
CA GLY A 90 1.03 -2.83 16.49
C GLY A 90 0.67 -3.63 17.73
N ARG A 91 -0.54 -3.43 18.29
CA ARG A 91 -1.02 -4.20 19.45
C ARG A 91 -1.26 -5.66 19.10
N VAL A 92 -1.93 -5.93 17.97
CA VAL A 92 -2.21 -7.31 17.53
C VAL A 92 -0.89 -8.01 17.17
N ALA A 93 0.03 -7.33 16.50
CA ALA A 93 1.36 -7.83 16.20
C ALA A 93 2.13 -8.21 17.46
N ALA A 94 2.17 -7.34 18.47
CA ALA A 94 2.85 -7.61 19.74
C ALA A 94 2.24 -8.80 20.49
N GLY A 95 0.91 -8.93 20.49
CA GLY A 95 0.23 -10.10 21.07
C GLY A 95 0.43 -11.38 20.25
N ALA A 96 0.58 -11.26 18.94
CA ALA A 96 0.70 -12.40 18.05
C ALA A 96 2.11 -12.99 18.02
N LEU A 97 3.11 -12.15 17.74
CA LEU A 97 4.49 -12.55 17.47
C LEU A 97 5.47 -12.10 18.59
N GLY A 98 4.93 -11.61 19.71
CA GLY A 98 5.72 -11.07 20.82
C GLY A 98 6.39 -9.73 20.50
N GLY A 99 7.33 -9.31 21.36
CA GLY A 99 8.04 -8.03 21.20
C GLY A 99 8.85 -7.89 19.89
N SER A 100 9.11 -9.00 19.19
CA SER A 100 9.81 -9.02 17.90
C SER A 100 8.94 -8.64 16.69
N ALA A 101 7.61 -8.62 16.84
CA ALA A 101 6.71 -8.27 15.75
C ALA A 101 6.94 -6.84 15.23
N ALA A 102 7.23 -5.93 16.17
CA ALA A 102 7.44 -4.52 15.87
C ALA A 102 8.69 -4.25 15.03
N SER A 103 9.71 -5.11 15.11
CA SER A 103 10.93 -4.97 14.29
C SER A 103 10.73 -5.44 12.85
N VAL A 104 9.66 -6.19 12.54
CA VAL A 104 9.33 -6.64 11.19
C VAL A 104 8.20 -5.81 10.59
N ILE A 105 7.08 -5.68 11.30
CA ILE A 105 5.87 -5.04 10.79
C ILE A 105 5.97 -3.52 10.82
N GLY A 106 6.59 -2.97 11.86
CA GLY A 106 6.78 -1.51 12.00
C GLY A 106 7.48 -0.90 10.77
N PRO A 107 8.65 -1.41 10.34
CA PRO A 107 9.31 -0.97 9.12
C PRO A 107 8.46 -1.08 7.85
N MET A 108 7.64 -2.13 7.72
CA MET A 108 6.74 -2.28 6.56
C MET A 108 5.73 -1.13 6.49
N ILE A 109 5.09 -0.77 7.61
CA ILE A 109 4.16 0.37 7.64
C ILE A 109 4.90 1.70 7.44
N VAL A 110 6.10 1.84 8.02
CA VAL A 110 6.92 3.05 7.85
C VAL A 110 7.31 3.27 6.37
N SER A 111 7.51 2.20 5.59
CA SER A 111 7.82 2.30 4.16
C SER A 111 6.69 2.91 3.30
N LEU A 112 5.49 3.07 3.87
CA LEU A 112 4.32 3.68 3.23
C LEU A 112 4.20 5.19 3.51
N LEU A 113 5.16 5.79 4.21
CA LEU A 113 5.16 7.21 4.59
C LEU A 113 6.04 8.05 3.66
#